data_AF-A0A2E3JC38-F1
#
_entry.id   AF-A0A2E3JC38-F1
#
_cell.length_a   1.000
_cell.length_b   1.000
_cell.length_c   1.000
_cell.angle_alpha   90.00
_cell.angle_beta   90.00
_cell.angle_gamma   90.00
#
_symmetry.space_group_name_H-M   'P 1'
#
loop_
_entity.id
_entity.type
_entity.pdbx_description
1 polymer ?
#
loop_
_entity_poly.entity_id
_entity_poly.type
_entity_poly.pdbx_seq_one_letter_code
_entity_poly.pdbx_strand_id
1 'polypeptide(L)'
;RIEIIGSAKSEAGVTTSLVSKKKRKRNDRSKGDRKPSKPRGKTDRRSDRKTRKTSTRRPKSFQPPRGKRLKAKRKNRKNFINALPELHRPLAKEVMSGSIPKLRQKLKLMDLPDGFDEPILAFAEELTRGIKSAEWLDKAEAINENIGSIDLQDFRSVVAASSNFAKSPEAISLKEKLEAGLKIRIEKELEEWIKIIKDALDEGKVVRALNFSSRPPKAGTQLPEEISKELVQQASAALNSEASPERWGIVAEAVAFSPIRLKVTPISLPSRIDEEFGKILKKHSDRFPGITTLTKE
;
A
#
# COMPACT_ATOMS: atom_id res chain seq x y z
N ARG A 1 6.63 -31.50 -53.92
CA ARG A 1 7.84 -31.34 -53.08
C ARG A 1 7.83 -29.92 -52.55
N ILE A 2 7.57 -29.75 -51.26
CA ILE A 2 7.52 -28.45 -50.59
C ILE A 2 8.58 -28.52 -49.49
N GLU A 3 9.58 -27.66 -49.62
CA GLU A 3 10.72 -27.57 -48.72
C GLU A 3 10.34 -26.72 -47.49
N ILE A 4 10.54 -27.28 -46.30
CA ILE A 4 10.38 -26.57 -45.03
C ILE A 4 11.78 -26.13 -44.60
N ILE A 5 12.06 -24.84 -44.78
CA ILE A 5 13.27 -24.17 -44.31
C ILE A 5 13.11 -23.90 -42.81
N GLY A 6 13.97 -24.52 -42.01
CA GLY A 6 14.06 -24.28 -40.57
C GLY A 6 14.64 -22.91 -40.24
N SER A 7 14.13 -22.31 -39.17
CA SER A 7 14.76 -21.19 -38.48
C SER A 7 14.89 -21.57 -37.01
N ALA A 8 16.13 -21.90 -36.64
CA ALA A 8 16.55 -22.21 -35.29
C ALA A 8 16.45 -20.97 -34.40
N LYS A 9 15.67 -21.07 -33.32
CA LYS A 9 15.85 -20.22 -32.14
C LYS A 9 16.19 -21.12 -30.96
N SER A 10 17.45 -21.06 -30.56
CA SER A 10 17.96 -21.58 -29.30
C SER A 10 17.37 -20.75 -28.15
N GLU A 11 16.43 -21.33 -27.42
CA GLU A 11 15.95 -20.76 -26.16
C GLU A 11 17.04 -20.93 -25.09
N ALA A 12 17.63 -19.82 -24.67
CA ALA A 12 18.55 -19.77 -23.56
C ALA A 12 17.82 -20.16 -22.27
N GLY A 13 18.38 -21.16 -21.58
CA GLY A 13 17.82 -21.80 -20.40
C GLY A 13 17.45 -20.84 -19.28
N VAL A 14 16.21 -20.99 -18.82
CA VAL A 14 15.66 -20.40 -17.61
C VAL A 14 16.35 -21.01 -16.39
N THR A 15 17.25 -20.26 -15.74
CA THR A 15 17.87 -20.65 -14.48
C THR A 15 16.94 -20.35 -13.30
N THR A 16 16.02 -21.27 -13.00
CA THR A 16 15.31 -21.25 -11.71
C THR A 16 16.20 -21.89 -10.62
N SER A 17 17.01 -21.08 -9.95
CA SER A 17 17.71 -21.50 -8.73
C SER A 17 16.71 -21.55 -7.56
N LEU A 18 16.15 -22.75 -7.32
CA LEU A 18 15.35 -23.08 -6.15
C LEU A 18 16.24 -23.12 -4.90
N VAL A 19 16.18 -22.08 -4.07
CA VAL A 19 16.84 -22.07 -2.76
C VAL A 19 16.05 -22.93 -1.77
N SER A 20 16.69 -23.98 -1.25
CA SER A 20 16.15 -24.88 -0.25
C SER A 20 16.12 -24.24 1.15
N LYS A 21 14.94 -24.26 1.78
CA LYS A 21 14.69 -23.65 3.09
C LYS A 21 15.11 -24.60 4.22
N LYS A 22 16.23 -24.29 4.89
CA LYS A 22 16.81 -25.05 6.00
C LYS A 22 15.86 -25.08 7.22
N LYS A 23 15.36 -26.28 7.56
CA LYS A 23 14.60 -26.59 8.80
C LYS A 23 15.46 -26.27 10.03
N ARG A 24 14.94 -25.46 10.95
CA ARG A 24 15.54 -25.25 12.28
C ARG A 24 15.13 -26.38 13.23
N LYS A 25 16.15 -27.00 13.81
CA LYS A 25 16.14 -28.08 14.80
C LYS A 25 15.34 -27.67 16.05
N ARG A 26 14.36 -28.49 16.43
CA ARG A 26 13.74 -28.50 17.77
C ARG A 26 14.80 -28.98 18.76
N ASN A 27 15.01 -28.22 19.83
CA ASN A 27 15.88 -28.63 20.92
C ASN A 27 15.05 -29.39 21.96
N ASP A 28 15.34 -30.67 22.11
CA ASP A 28 14.99 -31.47 23.27
C ASP A 28 15.65 -30.90 24.52
N ARG A 29 14.88 -30.74 25.60
CA ARG A 29 15.41 -30.82 26.95
C ARG A 29 14.52 -31.72 27.81
N SER A 30 15.22 -32.69 28.37
CA SER A 30 14.77 -33.85 29.12
C SER A 30 14.10 -33.51 30.46
N LYS A 31 13.11 -34.37 30.78
CA LYS A 31 12.67 -34.92 32.08
C LYS A 31 13.48 -34.59 33.34
N GLY A 32 12.76 -34.31 34.44
CA GLY A 32 13.25 -34.41 35.82
C GLY A 32 12.26 -33.96 36.90
N ASP A 33 11.45 -34.90 37.38
CA ASP A 33 10.90 -35.09 38.75
C ASP A 33 9.90 -34.15 39.47
N ARG A 34 9.13 -34.82 40.34
CA ARG A 34 7.85 -34.45 40.96
C ARG A 34 7.98 -34.08 42.46
N LYS A 35 7.26 -33.01 42.86
CA LYS A 35 6.51 -32.74 44.14
C LYS A 35 7.30 -32.49 45.45
N PRO A 36 6.70 -31.89 46.53
CA PRO A 36 5.27 -31.48 46.76
C PRO A 36 5.00 -30.04 47.33
N SER A 37 3.70 -29.71 47.49
CA SER A 37 3.07 -28.55 48.21
C SER A 37 3.62 -28.29 49.63
N LYS A 38 3.60 -27.13 50.30
CA LYS A 38 2.67 -25.97 50.56
C LYS A 38 3.50 -24.93 51.42
N PRO A 39 3.00 -23.80 52.01
CA PRO A 39 1.79 -22.98 51.84
C PRO A 39 2.07 -21.46 51.66
N ARG A 40 0.99 -20.66 51.63
CA ARG A 40 0.89 -19.20 51.47
C ARG A 40 1.84 -18.37 52.35
N GLY A 41 2.55 -17.42 51.72
CA GLY A 41 3.20 -16.28 52.37
C GLY A 41 2.89 -14.98 51.62
N LYS A 42 2.16 -14.07 52.28
CA LYS A 42 1.97 -12.67 51.88
C LYS A 42 3.33 -11.98 51.92
N THR A 43 3.82 -11.49 50.79
CA THR A 43 4.89 -10.47 50.79
C THR A 43 4.75 -9.60 49.57
N ASP A 44 4.72 -8.29 49.84
CA ASP A 44 4.78 -7.17 48.92
C ASP A 44 5.67 -7.45 47.71
N ARG A 45 5.06 -7.45 46.52
CA ARG A 45 5.79 -7.23 45.28
C ARG A 45 5.36 -5.89 44.72
N ARG A 46 6.06 -4.85 45.17
CA ARG A 46 6.27 -3.61 44.42
C ARG A 46 6.47 -4.01 42.97
N SER A 47 5.52 -3.61 42.12
CA SER A 47 5.57 -3.88 40.70
C SER A 47 6.78 -3.15 40.14
N ASP A 48 7.83 -3.94 39.92
CA ASP A 48 9.04 -3.54 39.22
C ASP A 48 8.62 -3.25 37.78
N ARG A 49 8.15 -2.02 37.57
CA ARG A 49 7.67 -1.48 36.31
C ARG A 49 8.90 -1.30 35.44
N LYS A 50 9.37 -2.43 34.89
CA LYS A 50 10.37 -2.50 33.82
C LYS A 50 10.11 -1.35 32.87
N THR A 51 10.98 -0.36 32.97
CA THR A 51 11.07 0.78 32.07
C THR A 51 11.13 0.19 30.67
N ARG A 52 9.98 0.26 30.00
CA ARG A 52 9.81 -0.18 28.62
C ARG A 52 10.76 0.69 27.82
N LYS A 53 11.97 0.19 27.55
CA LYS A 53 12.97 0.79 26.66
C LYS A 53 12.18 1.37 25.49
N THR A 54 12.15 2.69 25.41
CA THR A 54 11.56 3.42 24.31
C THR A 54 12.26 2.90 23.07
N SER A 55 11.60 1.97 22.38
CA SER A 55 11.98 1.58 21.03
C SER A 55 12.22 2.89 20.32
N THR A 56 13.46 3.15 19.92
CA THR A 56 13.84 4.24 19.04
C THR A 56 12.86 4.17 17.88
N ARG A 57 11.82 5.00 17.94
CA ARG A 57 10.77 5.04 16.94
C ARG A 57 11.50 5.49 15.70
N ARG A 58 11.69 4.57 14.74
CA ARG A 58 12.14 4.94 13.40
C ARG A 58 11.37 6.21 13.00
N PRO A 59 12.05 7.27 12.55
CA PRO A 59 11.37 8.48 12.10
C PRO A 59 10.26 8.06 11.15
N LYS A 60 9.01 8.41 11.47
CA LYS A 60 7.90 8.14 10.55
C LYS A 60 8.15 8.99 9.32
N SER A 61 8.29 8.34 8.15
CA SER A 61 8.35 9.08 6.90
C SER A 61 7.11 9.98 6.78
N PHE A 62 7.31 11.24 6.39
CA PHE A 62 6.24 12.22 6.24
C PHE A 62 5.06 11.64 5.46
N GLN A 63 3.83 11.62 6.00
CA GLN A 63 2.64 11.17 5.28
C GLN A 63 1.70 12.36 5.07
N PRO A 64 1.35 12.71 3.82
CA PRO A 64 0.36 13.75 3.57
C PRO A 64 -1.00 13.28 4.10
N PRO A 65 -1.87 14.22 4.50
CA PRO A 65 -3.21 13.90 4.93
C PRO A 65 -3.95 13.16 3.82
N ARG A 66 -4.70 12.12 4.19
CA ARG A 66 -5.53 11.33 3.26
C ARG A 66 -7.01 11.55 3.57
N GLY A 67 -7.85 11.28 2.56
CA GLY A 67 -9.30 11.33 2.72
C GLY A 67 -9.84 10.27 3.69
N LYS A 68 -11.13 10.35 3.98
CA LYS A 68 -11.84 9.38 4.82
C LYS A 68 -11.89 8.03 4.13
N ARG A 69 -11.60 6.96 4.88
CA ARG A 69 -11.71 5.58 4.39
C ARG A 69 -13.15 5.23 4.01
N LEU A 70 -13.31 4.44 2.96
CA LEU A 70 -14.63 4.02 2.48
C LEU A 70 -15.38 3.18 3.52
N LYS A 71 -16.62 3.58 3.80
CA LYS A 71 -17.56 2.87 4.67
C LYS A 71 -18.85 2.60 3.90
N ALA A 72 -18.88 1.49 3.18
CA ALA A 72 -20.05 1.06 2.44
C ALA A 72 -21.14 0.52 3.37
N LYS A 73 -22.40 0.81 3.03
CA LYS A 73 -23.57 0.16 3.63
C LYS A 73 -23.65 -1.29 3.11
N ARG A 74 -24.68 -2.03 3.55
CA ARG A 74 -24.94 -3.41 3.10
C ARG A 74 -26.36 -3.54 2.58
N LYS A 75 -26.89 -2.48 1.95
CA LYS A 75 -28.29 -2.35 1.56
C LYS A 75 -28.54 -3.25 0.35
N ASN A 76 -27.80 -3.03 -0.72
CA ASN A 76 -27.95 -3.77 -1.97
C ASN A 76 -27.63 -5.24 -1.77
N ARG A 77 -26.59 -5.56 -0.98
CA ARG A 77 -26.27 -6.95 -0.65
C ARG A 77 -27.40 -7.66 0.11
N LYS A 78 -28.03 -7.00 1.09
CA LYS A 78 -29.17 -7.59 1.82
C LYS A 78 -30.38 -7.77 0.90
N ASN A 79 -30.67 -6.78 0.07
CA ASN A 79 -31.77 -6.83 -0.89
C ASN A 79 -31.58 -8.01 -1.87
N PHE A 80 -30.37 -8.21 -2.40
CA PHE A 80 -30.06 -9.35 -3.25
C PHE A 80 -30.36 -10.68 -2.56
N ILE A 81 -29.92 -10.88 -1.31
CA ILE A 81 -30.17 -12.12 -0.57
C ILE A 81 -31.67 -12.32 -0.28
N ASN A 82 -32.40 -11.26 0.06
CA ASN A 82 -33.82 -11.35 0.38
C ASN A 82 -34.68 -11.69 -0.85
N ALA A 83 -34.27 -11.21 -2.03
CA ALA A 83 -34.94 -11.49 -3.30
C ALA A 83 -34.76 -12.94 -3.78
N LEU A 84 -33.75 -13.66 -3.27
CA LEU A 84 -33.56 -15.07 -3.60
C LEU A 84 -34.69 -15.93 -3.00
N PRO A 85 -35.10 -17.02 -3.70
CA PRO A 85 -35.98 -18.04 -3.13
C PRO A 85 -35.47 -18.54 -1.79
N GLU A 86 -36.38 -18.86 -0.87
CA GLU A 86 -36.02 -19.18 0.52
C GLU A 86 -35.01 -20.33 0.63
N LEU A 87 -35.17 -21.34 -0.24
CA LEU A 87 -34.28 -22.49 -0.35
C LEU A 87 -32.84 -22.12 -0.75
N HIS A 88 -32.64 -21.02 -1.49
CA HIS A 88 -31.33 -20.61 -2.00
C HIS A 88 -30.59 -19.66 -1.05
N ARG A 89 -31.30 -19.02 -0.12
CA ARG A 89 -30.71 -18.06 0.85
C ARG A 89 -29.60 -18.67 1.72
N PRO A 90 -29.69 -19.92 2.23
CA PRO A 90 -28.62 -20.53 3.02
C PRO A 90 -27.33 -20.67 2.22
N LEU A 91 -27.41 -21.13 0.96
CA LEU A 91 -26.25 -21.26 0.08
C LEU A 91 -25.61 -19.89 -0.20
N ALA A 92 -26.41 -18.87 -0.48
CA ALA A 92 -25.90 -17.51 -0.68
C ALA A 92 -25.17 -16.96 0.57
N LYS A 93 -25.69 -17.22 1.78
CA LYS A 93 -25.04 -16.84 3.04
C LYS A 93 -23.73 -17.60 3.26
N GLU A 94 -23.71 -18.90 2.99
CA GLU A 94 -22.52 -19.74 3.08
C GLU A 94 -21.42 -19.23 2.14
N VAL A 95 -21.75 -19.02 0.86
CA VAL A 95 -20.86 -18.50 -0.18
C VAL A 95 -20.36 -17.08 0.13
N MET A 96 -21.18 -16.23 0.74
CA MET A 96 -20.77 -14.88 1.18
C MET A 96 -19.74 -14.94 2.31
N SER A 97 -19.88 -15.89 3.24
CA SER A 97 -18.98 -16.02 4.40
C SER A 97 -17.70 -16.80 4.09
N GLY A 98 -17.78 -17.73 3.14
CA GLY A 98 -16.72 -18.64 2.75
C GLY A 98 -16.15 -18.35 1.36
N SER A 99 -15.41 -19.32 0.84
CA SER A 99 -14.95 -19.31 -0.55
C SER A 99 -15.49 -20.57 -1.24
N ILE A 100 -15.64 -20.53 -2.57
CA ILE A 100 -16.07 -21.70 -3.35
C ILE A 100 -15.22 -22.95 -3.05
N PRO A 101 -13.88 -22.87 -2.88
CA PRO A 101 -13.09 -24.01 -2.44
C PRO A 101 -13.50 -24.60 -1.08
N LYS A 102 -13.90 -23.76 -0.12
CA LYS A 102 -14.42 -24.23 1.18
C LYS A 102 -15.78 -24.90 1.02
N LEU A 103 -16.65 -24.34 0.17
CA LEU A 103 -17.92 -24.97 -0.16
C LEU A 103 -17.70 -26.35 -0.79
N ARG A 104 -16.76 -26.47 -1.74
CA ARG A 104 -16.38 -27.76 -2.35
C ARG A 104 -15.91 -28.78 -1.31
N GLN A 105 -15.08 -28.36 -0.35
CA GLN A 105 -14.66 -29.24 0.75
C GLN A 105 -15.83 -29.68 1.62
N LYS A 106 -16.79 -28.78 1.90
CA LYS A 106 -18.00 -29.10 2.66
C LYS A 106 -18.88 -30.10 1.92
N LEU A 107 -19.11 -29.90 0.62
CA LEU A 107 -19.93 -30.80 -0.20
C LEU A 107 -19.33 -32.21 -0.25
N LYS A 108 -18.00 -32.34 -0.34
CA LYS A 108 -17.33 -33.66 -0.27
C LYS A 108 -17.51 -34.42 1.04
N LEU A 109 -17.84 -33.72 2.14
CA LEU A 109 -18.12 -34.34 3.44
C LEU A 109 -19.60 -34.68 3.61
N MET A 110 -20.46 -34.20 2.71
CA MET A 110 -21.88 -34.53 2.68
C MET A 110 -22.06 -35.81 1.87
N ASP A 111 -22.96 -36.69 2.32
CA ASP A 111 -23.34 -37.91 1.61
C ASP A 111 -24.32 -37.55 0.48
N LEU A 112 -23.79 -36.91 -0.56
CA LEU A 112 -24.51 -36.48 -1.76
C LEU A 112 -24.40 -37.56 -2.83
N PRO A 113 -25.44 -37.76 -3.67
CA PRO A 113 -25.32 -38.60 -4.86
C PRO A 113 -24.17 -38.16 -5.77
N ASP A 114 -23.56 -39.10 -6.49
CA ASP A 114 -22.47 -38.80 -7.42
C ASP A 114 -22.89 -37.74 -8.46
N GLY A 115 -22.07 -36.70 -8.61
CA GLY A 115 -22.30 -35.60 -9.55
C GLY A 115 -23.27 -34.51 -9.08
N PHE A 116 -23.87 -34.62 -7.87
CA PHE A 116 -24.75 -33.57 -7.34
C PHE A 116 -24.01 -32.33 -6.82
N ASP A 117 -22.71 -32.42 -6.58
CA ASP A 117 -21.88 -31.32 -6.09
C ASP A 117 -21.56 -30.29 -7.19
N GLU A 118 -21.39 -30.72 -8.44
CA GLU A 118 -21.07 -29.83 -9.56
C GLU A 118 -22.15 -28.76 -9.84
N PRO A 119 -23.45 -29.10 -9.94
CA PRO A 119 -24.51 -28.09 -10.14
C PRO A 119 -24.60 -27.10 -8.98
N ILE A 120 -24.38 -27.55 -7.73
CA ILE A 120 -24.39 -26.68 -6.55
C ILE A 120 -23.23 -25.68 -6.62
N LEU A 121 -22.05 -26.14 -7.04
CA LEU A 121 -20.88 -25.27 -7.22
C LEU A 121 -21.08 -24.27 -8.35
N ALA A 122 -21.67 -24.69 -9.48
CA ALA A 122 -21.98 -23.80 -10.60
C ALA A 122 -22.98 -22.70 -10.18
N PHE A 123 -24.04 -23.08 -9.45
CA PHE A 123 -25.00 -22.11 -8.93
C PHE A 123 -24.39 -21.19 -7.86
N ALA A 124 -23.53 -21.73 -6.99
CA ALA A 124 -22.78 -20.93 -6.03
C ALA A 124 -21.88 -19.89 -6.72
N GLU A 125 -21.25 -20.23 -7.83
CA GLU A 125 -20.47 -19.30 -8.65
C GLU A 125 -21.34 -18.19 -9.22
N GLU A 126 -22.54 -18.50 -9.74
CA GLU A 126 -23.48 -17.49 -10.19
C GLU A 126 -23.91 -16.54 -9.05
N LEU A 127 -24.25 -17.09 -7.88
CA LEU A 127 -24.57 -16.32 -6.69
C LEU A 127 -23.41 -15.39 -6.28
N THR A 128 -22.15 -15.84 -6.37
CA THR A 128 -21.00 -14.95 -6.06
C THR A 128 -20.95 -13.74 -6.97
N ARG A 129 -21.31 -13.88 -8.26
CA ARG A 129 -21.30 -12.76 -9.21
C ARG A 129 -22.36 -11.73 -8.81
N GLY A 130 -23.57 -12.18 -8.51
CA GLY A 130 -24.66 -11.31 -8.05
C GLY A 130 -24.34 -10.61 -6.73
N ILE A 131 -23.81 -11.34 -5.74
CA ILE A 131 -23.40 -10.77 -4.45
C ILE A 131 -22.31 -9.71 -4.64
N LYS A 132 -21.29 -9.98 -5.46
CA LYS A 132 -20.21 -9.00 -5.72
C LYS A 132 -20.71 -7.75 -6.45
N SER A 133 -21.66 -7.90 -7.39
CA SER A 133 -22.31 -6.75 -8.03
C SER A 133 -23.08 -5.90 -7.01
N ALA A 134 -23.83 -6.52 -6.10
CA ALA A 134 -24.53 -5.82 -5.04
C ALA A 134 -23.57 -5.13 -4.05
N GLU A 135 -22.46 -5.77 -3.68
CA GLU A 135 -21.41 -5.16 -2.85
C GLU A 135 -20.70 -4.00 -3.53
N TRP A 136 -20.49 -4.09 -4.84
CA TRP A 136 -19.95 -2.99 -5.62
C TRP A 136 -20.92 -1.81 -5.61
N LEU A 137 -22.23 -2.02 -5.79
CA LEU A 137 -23.25 -0.98 -5.70
C LEU A 137 -23.25 -0.28 -4.34
N ASP A 138 -23.23 -1.05 -3.25
CA ASP A 138 -23.13 -0.50 -1.89
C ASP A 138 -21.88 0.42 -1.70
N LYS A 139 -20.76 0.07 -2.33
CA LYS A 139 -19.53 0.88 -2.32
C LYS A 139 -19.63 2.10 -3.23
N ALA A 140 -20.20 1.93 -4.42
CA ALA A 140 -20.38 2.96 -5.42
C ALA A 140 -21.31 4.08 -4.91
N GLU A 141 -22.44 3.70 -4.29
CA GLU A 141 -23.36 4.64 -3.64
C GLU A 141 -22.67 5.41 -2.50
N ALA A 142 -21.90 4.72 -1.65
CA ALA A 142 -21.20 5.38 -0.54
C ALA A 142 -20.14 6.38 -1.02
N ILE A 143 -19.49 6.12 -2.15
CA ILE A 143 -18.60 7.09 -2.80
C ILE A 143 -19.42 8.24 -3.38
N ASN A 144 -20.50 7.96 -4.09
CA ASN A 144 -21.35 8.98 -4.71
C ASN A 144 -21.91 9.97 -3.68
N GLU A 145 -22.25 9.49 -2.47
CA GLU A 145 -22.65 10.33 -1.34
C GLU A 145 -21.51 11.22 -0.80
N ASN A 146 -20.24 10.86 -0.99
CA ASN A 146 -19.07 11.46 -0.31
C ASN A 146 -17.88 11.77 -1.23
N ILE A 147 -18.11 12.06 -2.52
CA ILE A 147 -17.06 12.20 -3.56
C ILE A 147 -15.92 13.13 -3.12
N GLY A 148 -16.25 14.24 -2.46
CA GLY A 148 -15.27 15.27 -2.08
C GLY A 148 -14.37 14.93 -0.90
N SER A 149 -14.69 13.91 -0.09
CA SER A 149 -13.95 13.64 1.17
C SER A 149 -13.42 12.21 1.29
N ILE A 150 -13.80 11.32 0.39
CA ILE A 150 -13.35 9.93 0.38
C ILE A 150 -11.85 9.85 0.01
N ASP A 151 -11.15 8.85 0.54
CA ASP A 151 -9.77 8.55 0.17
C ASP A 151 -9.67 8.19 -1.33
N LEU A 152 -8.79 8.88 -2.06
CA LEU A 152 -8.69 8.73 -3.52
C LEU A 152 -8.26 7.31 -3.93
N GLN A 153 -7.53 6.60 -3.08
CA GLN A 153 -7.18 5.20 -3.32
C GLN A 153 -8.42 4.30 -3.31
N ASP A 154 -9.31 4.49 -2.33
CA ASP A 154 -10.55 3.72 -2.24
C ASP A 154 -11.48 4.08 -3.42
N PHE A 155 -11.57 5.36 -3.80
CA PHE A 155 -12.34 5.80 -4.96
C PHE A 155 -11.86 5.09 -6.24
N ARG A 156 -10.55 5.14 -6.53
CA ARG A 156 -9.96 4.45 -7.69
C ARG A 156 -10.24 2.95 -7.68
N SER A 157 -10.16 2.31 -6.51
CA SER A 157 -10.40 0.87 -6.40
C SER A 157 -11.82 0.46 -6.80
N VAL A 158 -12.82 1.27 -6.45
CA VAL A 158 -14.23 1.00 -6.78
C VAL A 158 -14.51 1.28 -8.24
N VAL A 159 -13.96 2.37 -8.80
CA VAL A 159 -14.08 2.68 -10.23
C VAL A 159 -13.41 1.60 -11.07
N ALA A 160 -12.21 1.14 -10.70
CA ALA A 160 -11.52 0.06 -11.41
C ALA A 160 -12.30 -1.27 -11.38
N ALA A 161 -13.00 -1.55 -10.29
CA ALA A 161 -13.85 -2.74 -10.18
C ALA A 161 -15.17 -2.65 -10.97
N SER A 162 -15.57 -1.45 -11.43
CA SER A 162 -16.87 -1.23 -12.06
C SER A 162 -17.09 -2.04 -13.34
N SER A 163 -16.06 -2.24 -14.17
CA SER A 163 -16.16 -3.00 -15.42
C SER A 163 -16.66 -4.44 -15.23
N ASN A 164 -16.35 -5.04 -14.08
CA ASN A 164 -16.74 -6.42 -13.79
C ASN A 164 -18.17 -6.53 -13.22
N PHE A 165 -18.66 -5.47 -12.57
CA PHE A 165 -19.82 -5.54 -11.67
C PHE A 165 -20.98 -4.63 -12.05
N ALA A 166 -20.71 -3.54 -12.78
CA ALA A 166 -21.71 -2.58 -13.24
C ALA A 166 -22.39 -3.08 -14.53
N LYS A 167 -23.41 -3.94 -14.37
CA LYS A 167 -24.10 -4.58 -15.51
C LYS A 167 -25.53 -4.08 -15.73
N SER A 168 -26.21 -3.61 -14.68
CA SER A 168 -27.55 -3.04 -14.82
C SER A 168 -27.48 -1.62 -15.37
N PRO A 169 -28.53 -1.11 -16.04
CA PRO A 169 -28.55 0.26 -16.58
C PRO A 169 -28.29 1.31 -15.48
N GLU A 170 -28.86 1.11 -14.29
CA GLU A 170 -28.60 1.97 -13.11
C GLU A 170 -27.13 1.92 -12.67
N ALA A 171 -26.53 0.74 -12.64
CA ALA A 171 -25.13 0.55 -12.27
C ALA A 171 -24.18 1.17 -13.30
N ILE A 172 -24.51 1.11 -14.58
CA ILE A 172 -23.76 1.72 -15.67
C ILE A 172 -23.81 3.25 -15.54
N SER A 173 -24.99 3.83 -15.32
CA SER A 173 -25.14 5.27 -15.08
C SER A 173 -24.34 5.71 -13.85
N LEU A 174 -24.37 4.94 -12.76
CA LEU A 174 -23.58 5.23 -11.56
C LEU A 174 -22.08 5.14 -11.83
N LYS A 175 -21.63 4.14 -12.59
CA LYS A 175 -20.23 4.01 -13.02
C LYS A 175 -19.77 5.25 -13.78
N GLU A 176 -20.52 5.71 -14.77
CA GLU A 176 -20.16 6.89 -15.59
C GLU A 176 -20.03 8.15 -14.72
N LYS A 177 -20.98 8.36 -13.80
CA LYS A 177 -20.91 9.45 -12.81
C LYS A 177 -19.66 9.37 -11.95
N LEU A 178 -19.32 8.17 -11.47
CA LEU A 178 -18.12 7.95 -10.66
C LEU A 178 -16.82 8.15 -11.45
N GLU A 179 -16.77 7.75 -12.73
CA GLU A 179 -15.63 7.99 -13.60
C GLU A 179 -15.42 9.49 -13.85
N ALA A 180 -16.48 10.24 -14.13
CA ALA A 180 -16.42 11.69 -14.27
C ALA A 180 -15.99 12.37 -12.96
N GLY A 181 -16.61 12.00 -11.84
CA GLY A 181 -16.25 12.52 -10.52
C GLY A 181 -14.82 12.20 -10.11
N LEU A 182 -14.30 11.02 -10.47
CA LEU A 182 -12.92 10.64 -10.19
C LEU A 182 -11.93 11.52 -10.97
N LYS A 183 -12.20 11.84 -12.24
CA LYS A 183 -11.35 12.73 -13.04
C LYS A 183 -11.23 14.11 -12.39
N ILE A 184 -12.37 14.73 -12.08
CA ILE A 184 -12.43 16.04 -11.41
C ILE A 184 -11.67 16.01 -10.07
N ARG A 185 -11.85 14.94 -9.27
CA ARG A 185 -11.18 14.82 -7.98
C ARG A 185 -9.67 14.66 -8.12
N ILE A 186 -9.20 13.92 -9.13
CA ILE A 186 -7.77 13.77 -9.42
C ILE A 186 -7.15 15.11 -9.81
N GLU A 187 -7.81 15.88 -10.68
CA GLU A 187 -7.35 17.20 -11.11
C GLU A 187 -7.23 18.15 -9.91
N LYS A 188 -8.29 18.23 -9.09
CA LYS A 188 -8.28 19.03 -7.87
C LYS A 188 -7.16 18.64 -6.90
N GLU A 189 -6.93 17.34 -6.67
CA GLU A 189 -5.83 16.90 -5.81
C GLU A 189 -4.45 17.19 -6.41
N LEU A 190 -4.33 17.20 -7.74
CA LEU A 190 -3.10 17.59 -8.43
C LEU A 190 -2.82 19.08 -8.26
N GLU A 191 -3.83 19.93 -8.43
CA GLU A 191 -3.73 21.37 -8.18
C GLU A 191 -3.39 21.67 -6.73
N GLU A 192 -4.07 21.04 -5.77
CA GLU A 192 -3.79 21.17 -4.34
C GLU A 192 -2.35 20.71 -4.01
N TRP A 193 -1.90 19.60 -4.59
CA TRP A 193 -0.55 19.08 -4.40
C TRP A 193 0.52 20.04 -4.94
N ILE A 194 0.33 20.58 -6.15
CA ILE A 194 1.21 21.60 -6.73
C ILE A 194 1.24 22.83 -5.84
N LYS A 195 0.07 23.31 -5.41
CA LYS A 195 -0.04 24.50 -4.57
C LYS A 195 0.73 24.33 -3.25
N ILE A 196 0.56 23.19 -2.57
CA ILE A 196 1.29 22.92 -1.32
C ILE A 196 2.82 22.94 -1.52
N ILE A 197 3.31 22.48 -2.67
CA ILE A 197 4.74 22.52 -2.98
C ILE A 197 5.19 23.96 -3.22
N LYS A 198 4.44 24.74 -4.02
CA LYS A 198 4.73 26.15 -4.28
C LYS A 198 4.73 26.98 -3.00
N ASP A 199 3.66 26.90 -2.21
CA ASP A 199 3.55 27.59 -0.92
C ASP A 199 4.73 27.24 0.01
N ALA A 200 5.18 25.97 0.01
CA ALA A 200 6.34 25.56 0.80
C ALA A 200 7.68 26.11 0.26
N LEU A 201 7.81 26.32 -1.05
CA LEU A 201 8.98 26.94 -1.67
C LEU A 201 9.01 28.45 -1.39
N ASP A 202 7.87 29.12 -1.51
CA ASP A 202 7.71 30.56 -1.21
C ASP A 202 8.03 30.87 0.26
N GLU A 203 7.63 29.96 1.17
CA GLU A 203 7.96 30.06 2.60
C GLU A 203 9.40 29.63 2.94
N GLY A 204 10.22 29.23 1.95
CA GLY A 204 11.59 28.73 2.16
C GLY A 204 11.68 27.38 2.89
N LYS A 205 10.57 26.62 2.98
CA LYS A 205 10.48 25.32 3.66
C LYS A 205 10.87 24.18 2.71
N VAL A 206 12.13 24.16 2.28
CA VAL A 206 12.69 23.23 1.28
C VAL A 206 12.41 21.75 1.59
N VAL A 207 12.60 21.31 2.84
CA VAL A 207 12.36 19.92 3.26
C VAL A 207 10.88 19.54 3.13
N ARG A 208 9.96 20.48 3.40
CA ARG A 208 8.53 20.27 3.23
C ARG A 208 8.20 20.10 1.75
N ALA A 209 8.69 21.00 0.90
CA ALA A 209 8.52 20.92 -0.55
C ALA A 209 9.03 19.59 -1.13
N LEU A 210 10.25 19.17 -0.76
CA LEU A 210 10.84 17.88 -1.16
C LEU A 210 10.01 16.67 -0.71
N ASN A 211 9.50 16.70 0.53
CA ASN A 211 8.68 15.61 1.04
C ASN A 211 7.36 15.47 0.29
N PHE A 212 6.69 16.59 -0.03
CA PHE A 212 5.46 16.56 -0.82
C PHE A 212 5.72 16.16 -2.28
N SER A 213 6.82 16.61 -2.87
CA SER A 213 7.15 16.31 -4.27
C SER A 213 7.37 14.82 -4.54
N SER A 214 7.78 14.04 -3.52
CA SER A 214 7.90 12.58 -3.59
C SER A 214 6.57 11.82 -3.64
N ARG A 215 5.42 12.52 -3.48
CA ARG A 215 4.10 11.91 -3.26
C ARG A 215 3.03 12.50 -4.16
N PRO A 216 3.13 12.29 -5.48
CA PRO A 216 2.11 12.76 -6.39
C PRO A 216 0.76 12.05 -6.14
N PRO A 217 -0.37 12.72 -6.40
CA PRO A 217 -1.70 12.10 -6.31
C PRO A 217 -1.85 10.87 -7.21
N LYS A 218 -1.14 10.81 -8.33
CA LYS A 218 -1.08 9.68 -9.27
C LYS A 218 0.37 9.26 -9.50
N ALA A 219 0.61 7.94 -9.49
CA ALA A 219 1.93 7.41 -9.76
C ALA A 219 2.39 7.81 -11.17
N GLY A 220 3.63 8.27 -11.27
CA GLY A 220 4.21 8.74 -12.54
C GLY A 220 3.86 10.18 -12.91
N THR A 221 3.04 10.91 -12.13
CA THR A 221 2.85 12.34 -12.36
C THR A 221 4.19 13.07 -12.21
N GLN A 222 4.53 13.84 -13.24
CA GLN A 222 5.75 14.65 -13.26
C GLN A 222 5.48 16.01 -12.62
N LEU A 223 6.52 16.59 -12.02
CA LEU A 223 6.47 17.97 -11.56
C LEU A 223 6.52 18.91 -12.77
N PRO A 224 5.77 20.03 -12.74
CA PRO A 224 5.99 21.13 -13.67
C PRO A 224 7.45 21.59 -13.67
N GLU A 225 7.95 21.99 -14.83
CA GLU A 225 9.37 22.31 -15.02
C GLU A 225 9.82 23.47 -14.12
N GLU A 226 9.02 24.53 -14.02
CA GLU A 226 9.29 25.69 -13.16
C GLU A 226 9.51 25.30 -11.70
N ILE A 227 8.57 24.53 -11.13
CA ILE A 227 8.66 24.03 -9.76
C ILE A 227 9.86 23.10 -9.61
N SER A 228 10.14 22.26 -10.60
CA SER A 228 11.32 21.38 -10.56
C SER A 228 12.62 22.18 -10.53
N LYS A 229 12.72 23.28 -11.28
CA LYS A 229 13.93 24.12 -11.32
C LYS A 229 14.14 24.83 -9.99
N GLU A 230 13.09 25.45 -9.46
CA GLU A 230 13.13 26.14 -8.18
C GLU A 230 13.47 25.18 -7.02
N LEU A 231 12.86 24.00 -7.01
CA LEU A 231 13.09 22.99 -5.97
C LEU A 231 14.53 22.43 -6.05
N VAL A 232 15.12 22.32 -7.24
CA VAL A 232 16.55 22.00 -7.40
C VAL A 232 17.41 23.12 -6.84
N GLN A 233 17.15 24.38 -7.24
CA GLN A 233 17.92 25.53 -6.81
C GLN A 233 17.93 25.68 -5.28
N GLN A 234 16.75 25.67 -4.65
CA GLN A 234 16.64 25.81 -3.20
C GLN A 234 17.26 24.60 -2.46
N ALA A 235 17.11 23.38 -2.99
CA ALA A 235 17.72 22.19 -2.39
C ALA A 235 19.25 22.20 -2.47
N SER A 236 19.83 22.58 -3.61
CA SER A 236 21.27 22.76 -3.78
C SER A 236 21.79 23.84 -2.83
N ALA A 237 21.11 24.99 -2.76
CA ALA A 237 21.48 26.10 -1.88
C ALA A 237 21.45 25.72 -0.39
N ALA A 238 20.50 24.88 0.03
CA ALA A 238 20.39 24.40 1.41
C ALA A 238 21.49 23.39 1.80
N LEU A 239 22.23 22.83 0.83
CA LEU A 239 23.31 21.88 1.04
C LEU A 239 24.67 22.57 0.89
N ASN A 240 25.03 23.36 1.89
CA ASN A 240 26.26 24.16 1.93
C ASN A 240 26.99 24.03 3.28
N SER A 241 28.13 24.69 3.41
CA SER A 241 29.00 24.66 4.59
C SER A 241 28.43 25.36 5.82
N GLU A 242 27.55 26.34 5.64
CA GLU A 242 26.91 27.09 6.73
C GLU A 242 25.80 26.27 7.42
N ALA A 243 25.25 25.27 6.73
CA ALA A 243 24.26 24.37 7.30
C ALA A 243 24.88 23.46 8.37
N SER A 244 24.18 23.28 9.50
CA SER A 244 24.59 22.28 10.49
C SER A 244 24.49 20.86 9.89
N PRO A 245 25.34 19.90 10.32
CA PRO A 245 25.27 18.52 9.83
C PRO A 245 23.89 17.87 10.01
N GLU A 246 23.16 18.18 11.08
CA GLU A 246 21.78 17.73 11.26
C GLU A 246 20.83 18.25 10.17
N ARG A 247 20.85 19.57 9.91
CA ARG A 247 19.98 20.19 8.88
C ARG A 247 20.33 19.70 7.49
N TRP A 248 21.63 19.63 7.19
CA TRP A 248 22.13 19.09 5.93
C TRP A 248 21.65 17.65 5.74
N GLY A 249 21.79 16.80 6.77
CA GLY A 249 21.35 15.40 6.75
C GLY A 249 19.85 15.24 6.49
N ILE A 250 19.01 16.09 7.08
CA ILE A 250 17.55 16.10 6.84
C ILE A 250 17.23 16.47 5.38
N VAL A 251 17.89 17.50 4.84
CA VAL A 251 17.71 17.91 3.44
C VAL A 251 18.17 16.78 2.51
N ALA A 252 19.33 16.17 2.76
CA ALA A 252 19.84 15.08 1.96
C ALA A 252 18.95 13.83 1.99
N GLU A 253 18.36 13.49 3.14
CA GLU A 253 17.35 12.43 3.22
C GLU A 253 16.12 12.77 2.37
N ALA A 254 15.61 14.01 2.45
CA ALA A 254 14.46 14.44 1.66
C ALA A 254 14.76 14.44 0.14
N VAL A 255 15.96 14.90 -0.27
CA VAL A 255 16.44 14.84 -1.65
C VAL A 255 16.52 13.39 -2.13
N ALA A 256 17.04 12.46 -1.33
CA ALA A 256 17.19 11.05 -1.71
C ALA A 256 15.87 10.35 -2.09
N PHE A 257 14.72 10.85 -1.60
CA PHE A 257 13.39 10.32 -1.94
C PHE A 257 12.63 11.19 -2.96
N SER A 258 13.18 12.33 -3.36
CA SER A 258 12.57 13.27 -4.29
C SER A 258 12.73 12.83 -5.76
N PRO A 259 11.78 13.16 -6.66
CA PRO A 259 11.95 12.95 -8.09
C PRO A 259 13.11 13.75 -8.70
N ILE A 260 13.53 14.86 -8.07
CA ILE A 260 14.62 15.71 -8.57
C ILE A 260 16.02 15.30 -8.11
N ARG A 261 16.15 14.19 -7.36
CA ARG A 261 17.40 13.77 -6.69
C ARG A 261 18.65 13.67 -7.58
N LEU A 262 18.46 13.42 -8.88
CA LEU A 262 19.54 13.33 -9.85
C LEU A 262 20.00 14.70 -10.38
N LYS A 263 19.19 15.74 -10.18
CA LYS A 263 19.46 17.11 -10.63
C LYS A 263 20.04 17.99 -9.52
N VAL A 264 19.90 17.59 -8.25
CA VAL A 264 20.43 18.36 -7.11
C VAL A 264 21.94 18.15 -7.03
N THR A 265 22.66 19.26 -6.95
CA THR A 265 24.11 19.31 -6.73
C THR A 265 24.39 20.05 -5.42
N PRO A 266 24.83 19.36 -4.37
CA PRO A 266 25.20 20.04 -3.12
C PRO A 266 26.44 20.92 -3.35
N ILE A 267 26.45 22.11 -2.76
CA ILE A 267 27.51 23.12 -2.95
C ILE A 267 28.78 22.68 -2.22
N SER A 268 28.63 22.28 -0.96
CA SER A 268 29.74 21.85 -0.11
C SER A 268 29.24 21.02 1.07
N LEU A 269 30.17 20.31 1.72
CA LEU A 269 29.90 19.63 2.98
C LEU A 269 29.81 20.65 4.14
N PRO A 270 29.05 20.35 5.20
CA PRO A 270 29.06 21.14 6.43
C PRO A 270 30.47 21.32 6.99
N SER A 271 30.77 22.48 7.57
CA SER A 271 32.08 22.73 8.20
C SER A 271 32.41 21.76 9.35
N ARG A 272 31.37 21.18 9.97
CA ARG A 272 31.52 20.16 11.02
C ARG A 272 30.99 18.83 10.51
N ILE A 273 31.85 17.82 10.53
CA ILE A 273 31.51 16.45 10.14
C ILE A 273 31.64 15.58 11.39
N ASP A 274 30.55 14.93 11.79
CA ASP A 274 30.52 13.97 12.89
C ASP A 274 30.18 12.55 12.39
N GLU A 275 30.37 11.55 13.25
CA GLU A 275 30.14 10.15 12.88
C GLU A 275 28.68 9.85 12.51
N GLU A 276 27.74 10.57 13.12
CA GLU A 276 26.31 10.42 12.83
C GLU A 276 25.98 10.94 11.43
N PHE A 277 26.50 12.11 11.05
CA PHE A 277 26.39 12.62 9.70
C PHE A 277 27.01 11.67 8.67
N GLY A 278 28.18 11.12 8.95
CA GLY A 278 28.81 10.11 8.10
C GLY A 278 27.94 8.88 7.86
N LYS A 279 27.16 8.42 8.86
CA LYS A 279 26.19 7.33 8.69
C LYS A 279 25.01 7.74 7.79
N ILE A 280 24.54 8.98 7.89
CA ILE A 280 23.46 9.50 7.03
C ILE A 280 23.94 9.54 5.57
N LEU A 281 25.14 10.05 5.30
CA LEU A 281 25.70 10.09 3.95
C LEU A 281 25.78 8.69 3.33
N LYS A 282 26.37 7.73 4.06
CA LYS A 282 26.48 6.33 3.61
C LYS A 282 25.11 5.68 3.37
N LYS A 283 24.11 6.01 4.17
CA LYS A 283 22.74 5.48 4.02
C LYS A 283 22.06 6.00 2.74
N HIS A 284 22.37 7.22 2.30
CA HIS A 284 21.68 7.89 1.20
C HIS A 284 22.50 8.01 -0.09
N SER A 285 23.79 7.67 -0.08
CA SER A 285 24.71 7.78 -1.23
C SER A 285 24.20 7.10 -2.49
N ASP A 286 23.59 5.91 -2.37
CA ASP A 286 23.08 5.16 -3.53
C ASP A 286 21.89 5.86 -4.20
N ARG A 287 21.09 6.60 -3.43
CA ARG A 287 19.88 7.26 -3.90
C ARG A 287 20.11 8.71 -4.30
N PHE A 288 21.12 9.35 -3.71
CA PHE A 288 21.52 10.71 -4.00
C PHE A 288 23.01 10.74 -4.41
N PRO A 289 23.32 10.44 -5.69
CA PRO A 289 24.70 10.36 -6.17
C PRO A 289 25.49 11.67 -6.02
N GLY A 290 24.82 12.82 -6.01
CA GLY A 290 25.45 14.13 -5.83
C GLY A 290 26.18 14.30 -4.49
N ILE A 291 25.94 13.44 -3.49
CA ILE A 291 26.74 13.41 -2.26
C ILE A 291 28.16 12.90 -2.56
N THR A 292 28.27 11.91 -3.44
CA THR A 292 29.54 11.19 -3.66
C THR A 292 30.58 12.03 -4.38
N THR A 293 30.16 13.06 -5.12
CA THR A 293 31.08 14.00 -5.78
C THR A 293 31.84 14.83 -4.76
N LEU A 294 31.23 15.15 -3.61
CA LEU A 294 31.87 15.93 -2.55
C LEU A 294 32.78 15.11 -1.63
N THR A 295 32.70 13.78 -1.66
CA THR A 295 33.50 12.89 -0.79
C THR A 295 34.68 12.22 -1.50
N LYS A 296 34.85 12.49 -2.80
CA LYS A 296 35.93 11.92 -3.63
C LYS A 296 37.11 12.87 -3.81
N GLU A 297 36.98 14.11 -3.35
CA GLU A 297 38.06 15.08 -3.16
C GLU A 297 38.58 14.97 -1.72
#